data_AF-A0A1F7H224-F1
#
_entry.id   AF-A0A1F7H224-F1
#
_cell.length_a   1.000
_cell.length_b   1.000
_cell.length_c   1.000
_cell.angle_alpha   90.00
_cell.angle_beta   90.00
_cell.angle_gamma   90.00
#
_symmetry.space_group_name_H-M   'P 1'
#
loop_
_entity.id
_entity.type
_entity.pdbx_description
1 polymer ?
#
loop_
_entity_poly.entity_id
_entity_poly.type
_entity_poly.pdbx_seq_one_letter_code
_entity_poly.pdbx_strand_id
1 'polypeptide(L)'
;MTSQIQDLEKRIQKIEERNKKVEKDKVWETSIARKVIIAILTYLIIVLFFLVNHLPNPYVNALVPTLGFILSTLTLNILKELWMKEHSH
;
A
#
# COMPACT_ATOMS: atom_id res chain seq x y z
N MET A 1 11.04 -16.18 -40.95
CA MET A 1 11.18 -14.79 -40.45
C MET A 1 9.84 -14.17 -40.09
N THR A 2 8.86 -14.11 -40.99
CA THR A 2 7.51 -13.55 -40.71
C THR A 2 6.78 -14.22 -39.55
N SER A 3 6.88 -15.55 -39.41
CA SER A 3 6.27 -16.28 -38.29
C SER A 3 6.90 -15.95 -36.92
N GLN A 4 8.22 -15.71 -36.88
CA GLN A 4 8.92 -15.35 -35.65
C GLN A 4 8.58 -13.93 -35.20
N ILE A 5 8.41 -13.00 -36.15
CA ILE A 5 7.97 -11.63 -35.85
C ILE A 5 6.54 -11.64 -35.30
N GLN A 6 5.64 -12.43 -35.91
CA GLN A 6 4.25 -12.57 -35.43
C GLN A 6 4.17 -13.22 -34.03
N ASP A 7 5.04 -14.19 -33.72
CA ASP A 7 5.08 -14.80 -32.39
C ASP A 7 5.57 -13.80 -31.33
N LEU A 8 6.61 -13.02 -31.66
CA LEU A 8 7.12 -11.95 -30.79
C LEU A 8 6.07 -10.86 -30.54
N GLU A 9 5.33 -10.46 -31.57
CA GLU A 9 4.28 -9.44 -31.45
C GLU A 9 3.15 -9.89 -30.52
N LYS A 10 2.71 -11.16 -30.62
CA LYS A 10 1.74 -11.76 -29.69
C LYS A 10 2.26 -11.80 -28.25
N ARG A 11 3.53 -12.12 -28.06
CA ARG A 11 4.16 -12.14 -26.74
C ARG A 11 4.26 -10.75 -26.13
N ILE A 12 4.58 -9.72 -26.94
CA ILE A 12 4.62 -8.32 -26.51
C ILE A 12 3.22 -7.88 -26.07
N GLN A 13 2.20 -8.10 -26.89
CA GLN A 13 0.81 -7.76 -26.54
C GLN A 13 0.37 -8.41 -25.23
N LYS A 14 0.67 -9.70 -25.04
CA LYS A 14 0.36 -10.41 -23.79
C LYS A 14 1.09 -9.84 -22.57
N ILE A 15 2.33 -9.38 -22.74
CA ILE A 15 3.11 -8.74 -21.67
C ILE A 15 2.51 -7.37 -21.35
N GLU A 16 2.18 -6.56 -22.35
CA GLU A 16 1.59 -5.23 -22.19
C GLU A 16 0.23 -5.29 -21.50
N GLU A 17 -0.65 -6.22 -21.90
CA GLU A 17 -1.95 -6.44 -21.27
C GLU A 17 -1.81 -6.78 -19.79
N ARG A 18 -0.87 -7.68 -19.45
CA ARG A 18 -0.60 -8.04 -18.06
C ARG A 18 -0.01 -6.87 -17.28
N ASN A 19 0.97 -6.16 -17.85
CA ASN A 19 1.59 -5.01 -17.20
C ASN A 19 0.54 -3.92 -16.92
N LYS A 20 -0.37 -3.65 -17.86
CA LYS A 20 -1.47 -2.69 -17.66
C LYS A 20 -2.37 -3.05 -16.50
N LYS A 21 -2.62 -4.35 -16.26
CA LYS A 21 -3.36 -4.80 -15.07
C LYS A 21 -2.55 -4.55 -13.79
N VAL A 22 -1.29 -4.98 -13.78
CA VAL A 22 -0.38 -4.83 -12.63
C VAL A 22 -0.18 -3.35 -12.26
N GLU A 23 -0.05 -2.46 -13.24
CA GLU A 23 0.12 -1.02 -12.98
C GLU A 23 -1.14 -0.40 -12.38
N LYS A 24 -2.34 -0.79 -12.83
CA LYS A 24 -3.58 -0.34 -12.21
C LYS A 24 -3.67 -0.79 -10.75
N ASP A 25 -3.36 -2.05 -10.47
CA ASP A 25 -3.34 -2.59 -9.11
C ASP A 25 -2.29 -1.85 -8.25
N LYS A 26 -1.10 -1.59 -8.81
CA LYS A 26 -0.03 -0.84 -8.15
C LYS A 26 -0.44 0.61 -7.83
N VAL A 27 -1.13 1.29 -8.74
CA VAL A 27 -1.68 2.63 -8.51
C VAL A 27 -2.68 2.61 -7.37
N TRP A 28 -3.56 1.61 -7.31
CA TRP A 28 -4.48 1.45 -6.19
C TRP A 28 -3.76 1.20 -4.86
N GLU A 29 -2.80 0.29 -4.84
CA GLU A 29 -2.02 -0.04 -3.64
C GLU A 29 -1.20 1.13 -3.11
N THR A 30 -0.66 1.95 -4.02
CA THR A 30 0.12 3.14 -3.67
C THR A 30 -0.75 4.38 -3.45
N SER A 31 -2.05 4.30 -3.76
CA SER A 31 -2.97 5.43 -3.64
C SER A 31 -3.08 5.91 -2.19
N ILE A 32 -3.17 7.24 -2.04
CA ILE A 32 -3.47 7.88 -0.75
C ILE A 32 -4.85 7.44 -0.25
N ALA A 33 -5.79 7.13 -1.16
CA ALA A 33 -7.13 6.65 -0.82
C ALA A 33 -7.10 5.41 0.06
N ARG A 34 -6.27 4.40 -0.26
CA ARG A 34 -6.12 3.20 0.56
C ARG A 34 -5.60 3.52 1.97
N LYS A 35 -4.59 4.40 2.07
CA LYS A 35 -4.02 4.82 3.36
C LYS A 35 -5.05 5.53 4.24
N VAL A 36 -5.86 6.42 3.64
CA VAL A 36 -6.93 7.14 4.33
C VAL A 36 -8.03 6.18 4.81
N ILE A 37 -8.46 5.23 3.97
CA ILE A 37 -9.46 4.23 4.36
C ILE A 37 -8.96 3.39 5.54
N ILE A 38 -7.71 2.90 5.50
CA ILE A 38 -7.15 2.10 6.60
C ILE A 38 -7.02 2.94 7.88
N ALA A 39 -6.60 4.20 7.77
CA ALA A 39 -6.49 5.09 8.93
C ALA A 39 -7.85 5.36 9.59
N ILE A 40 -8.89 5.62 8.79
CA ILE A 40 -10.27 5.84 9.28
C ILE A 40 -10.81 4.56 9.94
N LEU A 41 -10.67 3.40 9.27
CA LEU A 41 -11.15 2.13 9.83
C LEU A 41 -10.44 1.77 11.14
N THR A 42 -9.11 1.94 11.20
CA THR A 42 -8.33 1.72 12.42
C THR A 42 -8.82 2.60 13.55
N TYR A 43 -9.03 3.90 13.28
CA TYR A 43 -9.55 4.83 14.27
C TYR A 43 -10.93 4.41 14.78
N LEU A 44 -11.87 4.12 13.86
CA LEU A 44 -13.24 3.74 14.22
C LEU A 44 -13.30 2.46 15.06
N ILE A 45 -12.56 1.41 14.66
CA ILE A 45 -12.52 0.14 15.39
C ILE A 45 -12.03 0.35 16.83
N ILE A 46 -11.02 1.18 17.01
CA ILE A 46 -10.39 1.37 18.33
C ILE A 46 -11.25 2.28 19.21
N VAL A 47 -11.86 3.33 18.64
CA VAL A 47 -12.88 4.11 19.37
C VAL A 47 -14.03 3.22 19.82
N LEU A 48 -14.59 2.39 18.93
CA LEU A 48 -15.68 1.46 19.27
C LEU A 48 -15.26 0.47 20.36
N PHE A 49 -14.07 -0.12 20.26
CA PHE A 49 -13.54 -1.02 21.27
C PHE A 49 -13.46 -0.35 22.66
N PHE A 50 -12.95 0.88 22.73
CA PHE A 50 -12.84 1.60 24.00
C PHE A 50 -14.20 1.99 24.57
N LEU A 51 -15.16 2.39 23.72
CA LEU A 51 -16.52 2.73 24.15
C LEU A 51 -17.25 1.51 24.75
N VAL A 52 -17.17 0.35 24.10
CA VAL A 52 -17.79 -0.91 24.56
C VAL A 52 -17.20 -1.38 25.89
N ASN A 53 -15.90 -1.17 26.10
CA ASN A 53 -15.20 -1.58 27.32
C ASN A 53 -15.14 -0.48 28.40
N HIS A 54 -15.81 0.66 28.20
CA HIS A 54 -15.81 1.81 29.11
C HIS A 54 -14.41 2.27 29.54
N LEU A 55 -13.44 2.18 28.62
CA LEU A 55 -12.06 2.55 28.86
C LEU A 55 -11.89 4.08 28.81
N PRO A 56 -10.98 4.65 29.62
CA PRO A 56 -10.74 6.08 29.62
C PRO A 56 -10.13 6.56 28.30
N ASN A 57 -10.46 7.79 27.91
CA ASN A 57 -9.89 8.52 26.77
C ASN A 57 -9.94 7.78 25.41
N PRO A 58 -11.11 7.27 24.96
CA PRO A 58 -11.25 6.50 23.71
C PRO A 58 -10.69 7.23 22.48
N TYR A 59 -10.97 8.53 22.36
CA TYR A 59 -10.59 9.33 21.19
C TYR A 59 -9.08 9.58 21.10
N VAL A 60 -8.41 9.77 22.25
CA VAL A 60 -6.95 9.99 22.30
C VAL A 60 -6.21 8.67 22.09
N ASN A 61 -6.70 7.60 22.71
CA ASN A 61 -6.07 6.27 22.61
C ASN A 61 -6.19 5.67 21.21
N ALA A 62 -7.24 6.02 20.45
CA ALA A 62 -7.36 5.65 19.04
C ALA A 62 -6.37 6.38 18.12
N LEU A 63 -5.80 7.53 18.53
CA LEU A 63 -4.81 8.25 17.72
C LEU A 63 -3.45 7.53 17.69
N VAL A 64 -3.04 6.89 18.79
CA VAL A 64 -1.75 6.18 18.88
C VAL A 64 -1.56 5.13 17.76
N PRO A 65 -2.48 4.17 17.56
CA PRO A 65 -2.40 3.18 16.49
C PRO A 65 -2.59 3.78 15.09
N THR A 66 -3.45 4.78 14.92
CA THR A 66 -3.62 5.47 13.62
C THR A 66 -2.35 6.23 13.21
N LEU A 67 -1.72 6.94 14.14
CA LEU A 67 -0.44 7.61 13.93
C LEU A 67 0.69 6.59 13.70
N GLY A 68 0.72 5.50 14.46
CA GLY A 68 1.66 4.39 14.24
C GLY A 68 1.57 3.81 12.84
N PHE A 69 0.36 3.61 12.32
CA PHE A 69 0.14 3.18 10.93
C PHE A 69 0.64 4.22 9.92
N ILE A 70 0.30 5.50 10.09
CA ILE A 70 0.75 6.55 9.17
C ILE A 70 2.29 6.64 9.17
N LEU A 71 2.90 6.67 10.35
CA LEU A 71 4.35 6.71 10.50
C LEU A 71 5.01 5.50 9.85
N SER A 72 4.49 4.28 10.05
CA SER A 72 5.05 3.08 9.39
C SER A 72 5.01 3.17 7.87
N THR A 73 3.93 3.72 7.29
CA THR A 73 3.84 3.90 5.83
C THR A 73 4.83 4.91 5.27
N LEU A 74 5.33 5.84 6.08
CA LEU A 74 6.32 6.84 5.68
C LEU A 74 7.75 6.34 5.95
N THR A 75 8.00 5.77 7.12
CA THR A 75 9.33 5.31 7.53
C THR A 75 9.79 4.11 6.72
N LEU A 76 8.90 3.16 6.40
CA LEU A 76 9.28 1.97 5.62
C LEU A 76 9.79 2.32 4.21
N ASN A 77 9.26 3.37 3.57
CA ASN A 77 9.76 3.81 2.28
C ASN A 77 11.17 4.39 2.38
N ILE A 78 11.41 5.22 3.39
CA ILE A 78 12.73 5.83 3.66
C ILE A 78 13.75 4.73 4.00
N LEU A 79 13.39 3.81 4.90
CA LEU A 79 14.26 2.69 5.28
C LEU A 79 14.56 1.77 4.09
N LYS A 80 13.59 1.52 3.23
CA LYS A 80 13.79 0.75 1.99
C LYS A 80 14.76 1.45 1.04
N GLU A 81 14.62 2.76 0.84
CA GLU A 81 15.55 3.52 -0.02
C GLU A 81 16.98 3.51 0.52
N LEU A 82 17.15 3.63 1.84
CA LEU A 82 18.46 3.53 2.49
C LEU A 82 19.06 2.13 2.34
N TRP A 83 18.27 1.09 2.56
CA TRP A 83 18.73 -0.30 2.42
C TRP A 83 19.13 -0.63 0.97
N MET A 84 18.34 -0.18 -0.02
CA MET A 84 18.65 -0.36 -1.43
C MET A 84 19.94 0.35 -1.85
N LYS A 85 20.24 1.54 -1.29
CA LYS A 85 21.50 2.24 -1.55
C LYS A 85 22.71 1.47 -1.03
N GLU A 86 22.56 0.78 0.09
CA GLU A 86 23.64 0.01 0.72
C GLU A 86 23.83 -1.38 0.08
N HIS A 87 22.75 -2.03 -0.37
CA HIS A 87 22.76 -3.42 -0.86
C HIS A 87 22.67 -3.57 -2.39
N SER A 88 22.53 -2.48 -3.15
CA SER A 88 22.65 -2.49 -4.61
C SER A 88 24.12 -2.41 -5.01
N HIS A 89 24.88 -3.48 -4.75
CA HIS A 89 26.24 -3.66 -5.26
C HIS A 89 26.33 -4.94 -6.12
#